data_AF-A0A1G3CX51-F1
#
_entry.id   AF-A0A1G3CX51-F1
#
_cell.length_a   1.000
_cell.length_b   1.000
_cell.length_c   1.000
_cell.angle_alpha   90.00
_cell.angle_beta   90.00
_cell.angle_gamma   90.00
#
_symmetry.space_group_name_H-M   'P 1'
#
loop_
_entity.id
_entity.type
_entity.pdbx_description
1 polymer ?
#
loop_
_entity_poly.entity_id
_entity_poly.type
_entity_poly.pdbx_seq_one_letter_code
_entity_poly.pdbx_strand_id
1 'polypeptide(L)' 'MDNIRKFESVGFSHQQAETLADVIEKSHVDSQQDLKSFISEKIDKLELRIKASQTDLLMKIFGIVAGCTTIAIAGAKPLK' A
#
# COMPACT_ATOMS: atom_id res chain seq x y z
N MET A 1 19.38 -26.46 10.16
CA MET A 1 20.10 -27.76 10.13
C MET A 1 19.32 -28.87 9.42
N ASP A 2 17.99 -28.97 9.59
CA ASP A 2 17.21 -30.08 9.00
C ASP A 2 17.22 -30.13 7.46
N ASN A 3 17.25 -28.98 6.79
CA ASN A 3 17.32 -28.92 5.32
C ASN A 3 18.67 -29.41 4.78
N ILE A 4 19.78 -29.04 5.44
CA ILE A 4 21.13 -29.48 5.08
C ILE A 4 21.22 -31.00 5.20
N ARG A 5 20.77 -31.57 6.32
CA ARG A 5 20.76 -33.04 6.54
C ARG A 5 19.89 -33.77 5.52
N LYS A 6 18.77 -33.19 5.10
CA LYS A 6 17.93 -33.75 4.02
C LYS A 6 18.66 -33.74 2.68
N PHE A 7 19.36 -32.67 2.33
CA PHE A 7 20.15 -32.62 1.10
C PHE A 7 21.33 -33.61 1.13
N GLU A 8 22.02 -33.72 2.26
CA GLU A 8 23.06 -34.75 2.45
C GLU A 8 22.49 -36.17 2.29
N SER A 9 21.29 -36.42 2.81
CA SER A 9 20.64 -37.74 2.71
C SER A 9 20.27 -38.15 1.29
N VAL A 10 20.20 -37.21 0.34
CA VAL A 10 19.95 -37.47 -1.09
C VAL A 10 21.20 -37.33 -1.95
N GLY A 11 22.39 -37.28 -1.33
CA GLY A 11 23.68 -37.41 -2.02
C GLY A 11 24.42 -36.09 -2.30
N PHE A 12 23.97 -34.95 -1.78
CA PHE A 12 24.75 -33.71 -1.85
C PHE A 12 25.89 -33.72 -0.83
N SER A 13 27.05 -33.18 -1.21
CA SER A 13 28.10 -32.93 -0.21
C SER A 13 27.65 -31.86 0.78
N HIS A 14 28.26 -31.83 1.98
CA HIS A 14 27.93 -30.84 3.01
C HIS A 14 27.96 -29.40 2.47
N GLN A 15 29.00 -29.06 1.70
CA GLN A 15 29.17 -27.74 1.10
C GLN A 15 28.07 -27.43 0.06
N GLN A 16 27.66 -28.42 -0.74
CA GLN A 16 26.55 -28.26 -1.68
C GLN A 16 25.22 -28.10 -0.96
N ALA A 17 24.98 -28.91 0.07
CA ALA A 17 23.77 -28.86 0.89
C ALA A 17 23.62 -27.52 1.63
N GLU A 18 24.71 -26.98 2.17
CA GLU A 18 24.76 -25.66 2.80
C GLU A 18 24.47 -24.55 1.79
N THR A 19 25.13 -24.58 0.63
CA THR A 19 24.92 -23.58 -0.44
C THR A 19 23.47 -23.59 -0.92
N LEU A 20 22.89 -24.77 -1.10
CA LEU A 20 21.52 -24.91 -1.58
C LEU A 20 20.51 -24.45 -0.51
N ALA A 21 20.74 -24.76 0.76
CA ALA A 21 19.93 -24.28 1.86
C ALA A 21 19.97 -22.75 1.96
N ASP A 22 21.16 -22.13 1.87
CA ASP A 22 21.33 -20.67 1.91
C ASP A 22 20.65 -19.96 0.74
N VAL A 23 20.77 -20.48 -0.48
CA VAL A 23 20.09 -19.91 -1.67
C VAL A 23 18.56 -20.00 -1.53
N ILE A 24 18.04 -21.13 -1.06
CA ILE A 24 16.58 -21.30 -0.84
C ILE A 24 16.08 -20.35 0.25
N GLU A 25 16.83 -20.21 1.34
CA GLU A 25 16.45 -19.36 2.46
C GLU A 25 16.48 -17.87 2.05
N LYS A 26 17.53 -17.43 1.35
CA LYS A 26 17.59 -16.09 0.74
C LYS A 26 16.47 -15.86 -0.26
N SER A 27 16.23 -16.79 -1.19
CA SER A 27 15.16 -16.65 -2.19
C SER A 27 13.78 -16.53 -1.54
N HIS A 28 13.53 -17.25 -0.43
CA HIS A 28 12.28 -17.14 0.31
C HIS A 28 12.14 -15.79 1.03
N VAL A 29 13.21 -15.30 1.66
CA VAL A 29 13.23 -13.97 2.30
C VAL A 29 13.06 -12.86 1.27
N ASP A 30 13.78 -12.92 0.16
CA ASP A 30 13.71 -11.95 -0.94
C ASP A 30 12.30 -11.92 -1.53
N SER A 31 11.70 -13.09 -1.78
CA SER A 31 10.31 -13.18 -2.29
C SER A 31 9.30 -12.58 -1.31
N GLN A 32 9.50 -12.76 0.00
CA GLN A 32 8.63 -12.15 1.01
C GLN A 32 8.83 -10.64 1.11
N GLN A 33 10.06 -10.15 0.98
CA GLN A 33 10.37 -8.72 0.97
C GLN A 33 9.79 -8.04 -0.27
N ASP A 34 9.91 -8.66 -1.45
CA ASP A 34 9.33 -8.17 -2.70
C ASP A 34 7.80 -8.11 -2.62
N LEU A 35 7.16 -9.17 -2.11
CA LEU A 35 5.71 -9.20 -1.92
C LEU A 35 5.25 -8.12 -0.93
N LYS A 36 5.97 -7.96 0.19
CA LYS A 36 5.68 -6.92 1.18
C LYS A 36 5.82 -5.53 0.56
N SER A 37 6.90 -5.29 -0.17
CA SER A 37 7.16 -4.01 -0.86
C SER A 37 6.06 -3.68 -1.86
N PHE A 38 5.67 -4.66 -2.70
CA PHE A 38 4.58 -4.52 -3.66
C PHE A 38 3.25 -4.21 -2.98
N ILE A 39 2.90 -4.95 -1.91
CA ILE A 39 1.65 -4.72 -1.16
C ILE A 39 1.66 -3.31 -0.55
N SER A 40 2.75 -2.89 0.11
CA SER A 40 2.89 -1.54 0.66
C SER A 40 2.70 -0.47 -0.40
N GLU A 41 3.35 -0.60 -1.56
CA GLU A 41 3.22 0.37 -2.67
C GLU A 41 1.76 0.49 -3.16
N LYS A 42 1.06 -0.65 -3.28
CA LYS A 42 -0.35 -0.65 -3.69
C LYS A 42 -1.26 -0.02 -2.63
N ILE A 43 -1.00 -0.27 -1.34
CA ILE A 43 -1.74 0.33 -0.23
C ILE A 43 -1.52 1.85 -0.23
N ASP A 44 -0.28 2.32 -0.31
CA ASP A 44 0.05 3.76 -0.33
C ASP A 44 -0.63 4.47 -1.50
N LYS A 45 -0.60 3.85 -2.68
CA LYS A 45 -1.27 4.37 -3.88
C LYS A 45 -2.79 4.42 -3.69
N LEU A 46 -3.37 3.43 -3.00
CA LEU A 46 -4.80 3.41 -2.72
C LEU A 46 -5.19 4.49 -1.71
N GLU A 47 -4.39 4.67 -0.65
CA GLU A 47 -4.60 5.74 0.34
C GLU A 47 -4.54 7.12 -0.30
N LEU A 48 -3.57 7.38 -1.18
CA LEU A 48 -3.48 8.65 -1.92
C LEU A 48 -4.73 8.90 -2.77
N ARG A 49 -5.24 7.88 -3.46
CA ARG A 49 -6.46 8.01 -4.26
C ARG A 49 -7.70 8.26 -3.40
N ILE A 50 -7.80 7.62 -2.24
CA ILE A 50 -8.89 7.84 -1.29
C ILE A 50 -8.83 9.27 -0.74
N LYS A 51 -7.65 9.73 -0.31
CA LYS A 51 -7.45 11.11 0.17
C LYS A 51 -7.79 12.13 -0.91
N ALA A 52 -7.33 11.94 -2.14
CA ALA A 52 -7.65 12.82 -3.25
C ALA A 52 -9.16 12.85 -3.53
N SER A 53 -9.82 11.69 -3.53
CA SER A 53 -11.27 11.58 -3.73
C SER A 53 -12.06 12.25 -2.62
N GLN A 54 -11.62 12.13 -1.36
CA GLN A 54 -12.25 12.80 -0.23
C GLN A 54 -12.09 14.32 -0.31
N THR A 55 -10.90 14.81 -0.64
CA THR A 55 -10.66 16.25 -0.82
C THR A 55 -11.49 16.82 -1.97
N ASP A 56 -11.59 16.13 -3.10
CA ASP A 56 -12.45 16.56 -4.23
C ASP A 56 -13.92 16.65 -3.81
N LEU A 57 -14.42 15.64 -3.09
CA LEU A 57 -15.80 15.64 -2.60
C LEU A 57 -16.04 16.76 -1.58
N LEU A 58 -15.12 16.97 -0.64
CA LEU A 58 -15.20 18.06 0.35
C LEU A 58 -15.22 19.43 -0.34
N MET A 59 -14.37 19.64 -1.35
CA MET A 59 -14.34 20.89 -2.11
C MET A 59 -15.67 21.14 -2.85
N LYS A 60 -16.27 20.10 -3.42
CA LYS A 60 -17.60 20.20 -4.05
C LYS A 60 -18.69 20.59 -3.05
N ILE A 61 -18.70 19.95 -1.87
CA ILE A 61 -19.65 20.28 -0.80
C ILE A 61 -19.45 21.73 -0.34
N PHE A 62 -18.20 22.14 -0.10
CA PHE A 62 -17.88 23.50 0.33
C PHE A 62 -18.35 24.54 -0.71
N GLY A 63 -18.13 24.28 -2.00
CA GLY A 63 -18.61 25.16 -3.07
C GLY A 63 -20.13 25.33 -3.08
N ILE A 64 -20.89 24.26 -2.85
CA ILE A 64 -22.36 24.30 -2.76
C ILE A 64 -22.81 25.15 -1.55
N VAL A 65 -22.25 24.87 -0.37
CA VAL A 65 -22.62 25.59 0.88
C VAL A 65 -22.29 27.08 0.77
N ALA A 66 -21.10 27.41 0.25
CA ALA A 66 -20.70 28.79 0.03
C ALA A 66 -21.66 29.52 -0.93
N GLY A 67 -22.05 28.87 -2.03
CA GLY A 67 -23.00 29.41 -3.01
C GLY A 67 -24.40 29.65 -2.44
N CYS A 68 -24.94 28.73 -1.64
CA CYS A 68 -26.24 28.92 -1.00
C CYS A 68 -26.23 30.08 0.01
N THR A 69 -25.11 30.24 0.75
CA THR A 69 -24.96 31.30 1.75
C THR A 69 -24.93 32.69 1.10
N THR A 70 -24.23 32.85 -0.03
CA THR A 70 -24.21 34.12 -0.78
C THR A 70 -25.59 34.50 -1.32
N ILE A 71 -26.37 33.52 -1.83
CA ILE A 71 -27.74 33.77 -2.31
C ILE A 71 -28.64 34.22 -1.15
N ALA A 72 -28.57 33.54 0.00
CA ALA A 72 -29.36 33.90 1.18
C ALA A 72 -29.04 35.33 1.67
N ILE A 73 -27.77 35.72 1.73
CA ILE A 73 -27.35 37.07 2.14
C ILE A 73 -27.77 38.13 1.11
N ALA A 74 -27.64 37.83 -0.19
CA ALA A 74 -28.03 38.75 -1.26
C ALA A 74 -29.56 38.95 -1.32
N GLY A 75 -30.33 37.88 -1.10
CA GLY A 75 -31.80 37.91 -1.02
C GLY A 75 -32.33 38.55 0.28
N ALA A 76 -31.54 38.56 1.35
CA ALA A 76 -31.85 39.23 2.61
C ALA A 76 -31.56 40.75 2.59
N LYS A 77 -31.23 41.36 1.43
CA LYS A 77 -31.16 42.81 1.32
C LYS A 77 -32.47 43.41 1.84
N PRO A 78 -32.44 44.26 2.88
CA PRO A 78 -33.65 44.89 3.38
C PRO A 78 -34.20 45.77 2.26
N LEU A 79 -35.44 45.48 1.84
CA LEU A 79 -36.28 46.43 1.11
C LEU A 79 -36.32 47.70 1.96
N LYS A 80 -35.50 48.69 1.58
CA LYS A 80 -35.62 50.08 2.01
C LYS A 80 -36.39 50.84 0.96
#